data_AF-A0A5C4TCB4-F1
#
_entry.id   AF-A0A5C4TCB4-F1
#
_cell.length_a   1.000
_cell.length_b   1.000
_cell.length_c   1.000
_cell.angle_alpha   90.00
_cell.angle_beta   90.00
_cell.angle_gamma   90.00
#
_symmetry.space_group_name_H-M   'P 1'
#
loop_
_entity.id
_entity.type
_entity.pdbx_description
1 polymer ?
#
loop_
_entity_poly.entity_id
_entity_poly.type
_entity_poly.pdbx_seq_one_letter_code
_entity_poly.pdbx_strand_id
1 'polypeptide(L)'
;MRELVELFWDASVEEMKRGYVFEADSEHFICLVCNERFEKGVVYPRDSRYYEAEKAAALHLADEHGSMFDYLLQLDKKLTGLSDLQKQLLRMFYAGMNDKDIVTELNGGSASTIRNHRFMLREKEKQAKLFLVLMELLNEKKTPRAKSKAMPVSHTATEPDNRFAITEDERQSIVNKYFPNGPEGELVEFPRKDKRKFVVLTQLINRFERKKRYSEKEVNEIIESAYDDFVTIRRYLIDFGFMDRLDDGSEYWVKEPDGEQPKQAVGRPRGKAKEKADTEAGAQAGVFRLINRANGKMLVESTANMHGAWNRLRFGLQTGLLDNPELQRDWNEYGEQQFEFEVLDVWKPEEGAETNTKERRLQLKEMERLRLEELQPYGERGYNSPASKGKFR
;
A
#
# COMPACT_ATOMS: atom_id res chain seq x y z
N MET A 1 -5.32 -2.23 -25.50
CA MET A 1 -5.01 -1.63 -24.18
C MET A 1 -3.93 -2.38 -23.40
N ARG A 2 -3.74 -3.71 -23.57
CA ARG A 2 -2.57 -4.44 -23.01
C ARG A 2 -1.22 -4.08 -23.65
N GLU A 3 -1.19 -3.87 -24.97
CA GLU A 3 0.02 -3.43 -25.70
C GLU A 3 0.50 -2.01 -25.30
N LEU A 4 -0.42 -1.18 -24.78
CA LEU A 4 -0.18 0.23 -24.43
C LEU A 4 0.81 0.39 -23.27
N VAL A 5 0.87 -0.62 -22.40
CA VAL A 5 1.73 -0.63 -21.21
C VAL A 5 3.09 -1.23 -21.55
N GLU A 6 3.14 -2.27 -22.38
CA GLU A 6 4.40 -2.99 -22.69
C GLU A 6 5.41 -2.11 -23.43
N LEU A 7 4.99 -1.39 -24.47
CA LEU A 7 5.92 -0.61 -25.30
C LEU A 7 6.63 0.50 -24.52
N PHE A 8 5.91 1.17 -23.61
CA PHE A 8 6.49 2.20 -22.75
C PHE A 8 7.57 1.61 -21.83
N TRP A 9 7.33 0.44 -21.22
CA TRP A 9 8.27 -0.17 -20.26
C TRP A 9 9.44 -0.89 -20.91
N ASP A 10 9.29 -1.35 -22.15
CA ASP A 10 10.38 -1.94 -22.94
C ASP A 10 11.28 -0.88 -23.59
N ALA A 11 10.83 0.38 -23.65
CA ALA A 11 11.61 1.48 -24.19
C ALA A 11 12.84 1.79 -23.32
N SER A 12 13.95 2.12 -23.98
CA SER A 12 15.16 2.57 -23.27
C SER A 12 14.95 3.94 -22.62
N VAL A 13 15.83 4.31 -21.69
CA VAL A 13 15.76 5.63 -20.99
C VAL A 13 15.79 6.80 -21.98
N GLU A 14 16.58 6.71 -23.05
CA GLU A 14 16.63 7.76 -24.07
C GLU A 14 15.33 7.84 -24.88
N GLU A 15 14.67 6.71 -25.09
CA GLU A 15 13.38 6.63 -25.79
C GLU A 15 12.24 7.19 -24.95
N MET A 16 12.21 6.87 -23.65
CA MET A 16 11.28 7.48 -22.70
C MET A 16 11.48 9.00 -22.61
N LYS A 17 12.72 9.49 -22.66
CA LYS A 17 13.02 10.93 -22.64
C LYS A 17 12.52 11.64 -23.90
N ARG A 18 12.70 11.04 -25.08
CA ARG A 18 12.22 11.62 -26.35
C ARG A 18 10.72 11.43 -26.58
N GLY A 19 10.09 10.45 -25.93
CA GLY A 19 8.63 10.20 -25.94
C GLY A 19 8.10 9.38 -27.11
N TYR A 20 8.97 8.79 -27.94
CA TYR A 20 8.60 7.90 -29.03
C TYR A 20 9.68 6.83 -29.24
N VAL A 21 9.33 5.73 -29.91
CA VAL A 21 10.24 4.62 -30.26
C VAL A 21 10.20 4.36 -31.77
N PHE A 22 11.27 3.84 -32.34
CA PHE A 22 11.27 3.37 -33.73
C PHE A 22 11.17 1.85 -33.76
N GLU A 23 10.10 1.33 -34.35
CA GLU A 23 9.87 -0.11 -34.53
C GLU A 23 10.37 -0.52 -35.93
N ALA A 24 11.49 -1.24 -35.97
CA ALA A 24 12.15 -1.58 -37.23
C ALA A 24 11.33 -2.56 -38.09
N ASP A 25 10.60 -3.49 -37.47
CA ASP A 25 9.82 -4.51 -38.19
C ASP A 25 8.65 -3.92 -38.98
N SER A 26 8.04 -2.86 -38.46
CA SER A 26 6.94 -2.15 -39.12
C SER A 26 7.40 -0.87 -39.82
N GLU A 27 8.64 -0.43 -39.62
CA GLU A 27 9.18 0.85 -40.07
C GLU A 27 8.40 2.08 -39.59
N HIS A 28 7.87 2.05 -38.36
CA HIS A 28 7.12 3.17 -37.77
C HIS A 28 7.85 3.83 -36.61
N PHE A 29 7.71 5.15 -36.50
CA PHE A 29 7.90 5.86 -35.22
C PHE A 29 6.58 5.82 -34.46
N ILE A 30 6.61 5.39 -33.20
CA ILE A 30 5.42 5.19 -32.37
C ILE A 30 5.51 6.08 -31.14
N CYS A 31 4.51 6.92 -30.90
CA CYS A 31 4.42 7.71 -29.67
C CYS A 31 4.25 6.80 -28.45
N LEU A 32 5.09 6.97 -27.43
CA LEU A 32 5.02 6.15 -26.21
C LEU A 32 3.83 6.51 -25.30
N VAL A 33 3.13 7.61 -25.57
CA VAL A 33 2.02 8.10 -24.74
C VAL A 33 0.67 7.66 -25.30
N CYS A 34 0.42 7.87 -26.59
CA CYS A 34 -0.87 7.57 -27.24
C CYS A 34 -0.82 6.47 -28.30
N ASN A 35 0.38 5.96 -28.62
CA ASN A 35 0.62 4.94 -29.64
C ASN A 35 0.33 5.37 -31.09
N GLU A 36 0.23 6.69 -31.36
CA GLU A 36 0.13 7.20 -32.73
C GLU A 36 1.39 6.86 -33.52
N ARG A 37 1.20 6.44 -34.77
CA ARG A 37 2.23 5.84 -35.61
C ARG A 37 2.55 6.73 -36.81
N PHE A 38 3.84 6.86 -37.09
CA PHE A 38 4.37 7.65 -38.19
C PHE A 38 5.28 6.75 -39.03
N GLU A 39 4.77 6.30 -40.17
CA GLU A 39 5.49 5.46 -41.14
C GLU A 39 6.73 6.20 -41.69
N LYS A 40 7.89 5.54 -41.63
CA LYS A 40 9.16 6.07 -42.14
C LYS A 40 9.09 6.23 -43.66
N GLY A 41 9.66 7.33 -44.17
CA GLY A 41 9.62 7.66 -45.60
C GLY A 41 8.36 8.40 -46.03
N VAL A 42 7.31 8.43 -45.18
CA VAL A 42 6.16 9.31 -45.38
C VAL A 42 6.47 10.71 -44.86
N VAL A 43 5.96 11.71 -45.58
CA VAL A 43 6.11 13.12 -45.24
C VAL A 43 4.76 13.65 -44.77
N TYR A 44 4.75 14.20 -43.56
CA TYR A 44 3.55 14.66 -42.87
C TYR A 44 3.40 16.18 -43.02
N PRO A 45 2.29 16.67 -43.59
CA PRO A 45 2.02 18.10 -43.66
C PRO A 45 1.66 18.64 -42.28
N ARG A 46 2.23 19.79 -41.91
CA ARG A 46 1.84 20.55 -40.71
C ARG A 46 1.96 22.04 -40.98
N ASP A 47 0.83 22.75 -40.84
CA ASP A 47 0.65 24.14 -41.27
C ASP A 47 1.09 24.36 -42.73
N SER A 48 2.17 25.10 -42.95
CA SER A 48 2.74 25.39 -44.28
C SER A 48 4.06 24.65 -44.54
N ARG A 49 4.40 23.64 -43.72
CA ARG A 49 5.63 22.88 -43.80
C ARG A 49 5.36 21.38 -43.88
N TYR A 50 6.36 20.67 -44.35
CA TYR A 50 6.33 19.22 -44.53
C TYR A 50 7.46 18.63 -43.69
N TYR A 51 7.16 17.60 -42.92
CA TYR A 51 8.09 17.00 -41.96
C TYR A 51 8.23 15.50 -42.19
N GLU A 52 9.45 15.00 -42.10
CA GLU A 52 9.71 13.56 -42.09
C GLU A 52 9.11 12.90 -40.85
N ALA A 53 8.80 11.60 -40.93
CA ALA A 53 8.11 10.82 -39.91
C ALA A 53 8.65 10.99 -38.48
N GLU A 54 9.97 10.96 -38.27
CA GLU A 54 10.57 11.15 -36.94
C GLU A 54 10.26 12.55 -36.38
N LYS A 55 10.38 13.57 -37.23
CA LYS A 55 10.10 14.94 -36.84
C LYS A 55 8.61 15.15 -36.62
N ALA A 56 7.76 14.48 -37.39
CA ALA A 56 6.31 14.47 -37.20
C ALA A 56 5.93 13.86 -35.85
N ALA A 57 6.53 12.73 -35.46
CA ALA A 57 6.31 12.10 -34.15
C ALA A 57 6.74 13.02 -33.00
N ALA A 58 7.90 13.67 -33.12
CA ALA A 58 8.38 14.63 -32.13
C ALA A 58 7.47 15.86 -31.98
N LEU A 59 6.91 16.37 -33.10
CA LEU A 59 5.95 17.48 -33.08
C LEU A 59 4.61 17.05 -32.48
N HIS A 60 4.09 15.89 -32.88
CA HIS A 60 2.89 15.31 -32.29
C HIS A 60 3.01 15.22 -30.76
N LEU A 61 4.13 14.71 -30.24
CA LEU A 61 4.37 14.65 -28.80
C LEU A 61 4.29 16.03 -28.14
N ALA A 62 4.99 17.02 -28.72
CA ALA A 62 5.02 18.37 -28.18
C ALA A 62 3.62 19.02 -28.13
N ASP A 63 2.79 18.74 -29.14
CA ASP A 63 1.49 19.38 -29.31
C ASP A 63 0.35 18.66 -28.55
N GLU A 64 0.33 17.33 -28.56
CA GLU A 64 -0.73 16.54 -27.91
C GLU A 64 -0.41 16.16 -26.46
N HIS A 65 0.87 16.09 -26.10
CA HIS A 65 1.32 15.59 -24.79
C HIS A 65 2.26 16.56 -24.05
N GLY A 66 2.68 17.64 -24.69
CA GLY A 66 3.59 18.62 -24.10
C GLY A 66 4.99 18.03 -23.89
N SER A 67 5.52 18.17 -22.68
CA SER A 67 6.83 17.64 -22.32
C SER A 67 6.72 16.26 -21.69
N MET A 68 7.62 15.35 -22.06
CA MET A 68 7.77 14.08 -21.34
C MET A 68 8.05 14.28 -19.85
N PHE A 69 8.70 15.38 -19.46
CA PHE A 69 8.88 15.71 -18.06
C PHE A 69 7.56 15.88 -17.31
N ASP A 70 6.63 16.64 -17.91
CA ASP A 70 5.31 16.88 -17.31
C ASP A 70 4.44 15.63 -17.34
N TYR A 71 4.47 14.88 -18.45
CA TYR A 71 3.80 13.60 -18.57
C TYR A 71 4.25 12.60 -17.49
N LEU A 72 5.56 12.41 -17.32
CA LEU A 72 6.12 11.49 -16.32
C LEU A 72 5.76 11.90 -14.88
N LEU A 73 5.64 13.21 -14.60
CA LEU A 73 5.22 13.69 -13.28
C LEU A 73 3.73 13.47 -13.00
N GLN A 74 2.89 13.36 -14.03
CA GLN A 74 1.46 13.06 -13.89
C GLN A 74 1.21 11.58 -13.55
N LEU A 75 2.12 10.68 -13.91
CA LEU A 75 2.03 9.26 -13.60
C LEU A 75 1.87 8.99 -12.09
N ASP A 76 1.14 7.94 -11.74
CA ASP A 76 0.84 7.59 -10.36
C ASP A 76 2.09 7.41 -9.47
N LYS A 77 1.91 7.66 -8.16
CA LYS A 77 2.96 7.43 -7.16
C LYS A 77 3.47 5.99 -7.17
N LYS A 78 2.62 5.02 -7.52
CA LYS A 78 3.00 3.60 -7.65
C LYS A 78 4.04 3.38 -8.77
N LEU A 79 4.00 4.20 -9.81
CA LEU A 79 4.90 4.14 -10.96
C LEU A 79 6.18 4.94 -10.72
N THR A 80 6.03 6.18 -10.25
CA THR A 80 7.15 7.13 -10.12
C THR A 80 7.89 7.00 -8.78
N GLY A 81 7.24 6.45 -7.76
CA GLY A 81 7.74 6.45 -6.39
C GLY A 81 7.93 7.86 -5.80
N LEU A 82 7.24 8.87 -6.33
CA LEU A 82 7.32 10.27 -5.91
C LEU A 82 6.05 10.70 -5.17
N SER A 83 6.20 11.39 -4.04
CA SER A 83 5.08 12.07 -3.38
C SER A 83 4.64 13.33 -4.12
N ASP A 84 3.43 13.83 -3.85
CA ASP A 84 2.91 15.05 -4.50
C ASP A 84 3.81 16.26 -4.24
N LEU A 85 4.32 16.39 -3.02
CA LEU A 85 5.31 17.42 -2.68
C LEU A 85 6.60 17.26 -3.53
N GLN A 86 7.10 16.04 -3.72
CA GLN A 86 8.29 15.81 -4.54
C GLN A 86 8.03 16.14 -6.01
N LYS A 87 6.84 15.82 -6.54
CA LYS A 87 6.44 16.18 -7.90
C LYS A 87 6.39 17.71 -8.08
N GLN A 88 5.80 18.42 -7.13
CA GLN A 88 5.75 19.89 -7.15
C GLN A 88 7.15 20.51 -7.08
N LEU A 89 8.00 20.00 -6.20
CA LEU A 89 9.41 20.44 -6.11
C LEU A 89 10.16 20.21 -7.41
N LEU A 90 10.00 19.05 -8.05
CA LEU A 90 10.63 18.74 -9.33
C LEU A 90 10.19 19.71 -10.43
N ARG A 91 8.90 20.11 -10.49
CA ARG A 91 8.43 21.15 -11.45
C ARG A 91 9.16 22.47 -11.25
N MET A 92 9.26 22.93 -10.01
CA MET A 92 9.94 24.21 -9.72
C MET A 92 11.45 24.13 -9.98
N PHE A 93 12.09 22.98 -9.70
CA PHE A 93 13.48 22.76 -10.05
C PHE A 93 13.71 22.76 -11.55
N TYR A 94 12.80 22.16 -12.32
CA TYR A 94 12.84 22.13 -13.77
C TYR A 94 12.62 23.52 -14.38
N ALA A 95 11.76 24.33 -13.76
CA ALA A 95 11.59 25.75 -14.11
C ALA A 95 12.79 26.64 -13.75
N GLY A 96 13.84 26.09 -13.11
CA GLY A 96 15.05 26.83 -12.76
C GLY A 96 14.89 27.75 -11.54
N MET A 97 13.82 27.60 -10.76
CA MET A 97 13.58 28.43 -9.57
C MET A 97 14.69 28.24 -8.53
N ASN A 98 15.08 29.33 -7.88
CA ASN A 98 16.05 29.31 -6.80
C ASN A 98 15.38 28.91 -5.47
N ASP A 99 16.18 28.54 -4.47
CA ASP A 99 15.65 28.00 -3.21
C ASP A 99 14.80 29.00 -2.41
N LYS A 100 15.01 30.31 -2.57
CA LYS A 100 14.21 31.34 -1.89
C LYS A 100 12.84 31.46 -2.55
N ASP A 101 12.80 31.53 -3.87
CA ASP A 101 11.56 31.65 -4.63
C ASP A 101 10.65 30.44 -4.39
N ILE A 102 11.24 29.24 -4.29
CA ILE A 102 10.49 28.01 -4.00
C ILE A 102 9.86 28.03 -2.60
N VAL A 103 10.54 28.57 -1.59
CA VAL A 103 9.96 28.71 -0.24
C VAL A 103 8.78 29.67 -0.25
N THR A 104 8.90 30.77 -1.01
CA THR A 104 7.80 31.72 -1.21
C THR A 104 6.61 31.08 -1.92
N GLU A 105 6.86 30.35 -3.01
CA GLU A 105 5.79 29.70 -3.79
C GLU A 105 5.06 28.60 -3.00
N LEU A 106 5.78 27.82 -2.19
CA LEU A 106 5.19 26.77 -1.36
C LEU A 106 4.47 27.30 -0.11
N ASN A 107 4.59 28.60 0.21
CA ASN A 107 4.10 29.19 1.45
C ASN A 107 4.48 28.38 2.70
N GLY A 108 5.68 27.79 2.72
CA GLY A 108 6.09 26.89 3.78
C GLY A 108 7.49 26.30 3.62
N GLY A 109 8.11 25.97 4.75
CA GLY A 109 9.46 25.40 4.81
C GLY A 109 10.58 26.44 4.89
N SER A 110 11.83 25.98 4.80
CA SER A 110 13.03 26.83 4.80
C SER A 110 13.88 26.56 3.58
N ALA A 111 14.73 27.51 3.18
CA ALA A 111 15.70 27.30 2.09
C ALA A 111 16.63 26.10 2.37
N SER A 112 16.88 25.78 3.64
CA SER A 112 17.61 24.58 4.05
C SER A 112 16.82 23.29 3.77
N THR A 113 15.49 23.32 3.97
CA THR A 113 14.59 22.21 3.64
C THR A 113 14.59 21.93 2.14
N ILE A 114 14.52 22.97 1.29
CA ILE A 114 14.56 22.83 -0.17
C ILE A 114 15.90 22.25 -0.65
N ARG A 115 17.02 22.76 -0.11
CA ARG A 115 18.36 22.19 -0.39
C ARG A 115 18.45 20.72 -0.01
N ASN A 116 17.91 20.34 1.15
CA ASN A 116 17.86 18.95 1.56
C ASN A 116 17.03 18.09 0.59
N HIS A 117 15.88 18.58 0.13
CA HIS A 117 15.10 17.89 -0.90
C HIS A 117 15.87 17.71 -2.21
N ARG A 118 16.58 18.73 -2.69
CA ARG A 118 17.45 18.62 -3.88
C ARG A 118 18.51 17.53 -3.69
N PHE A 119 19.19 17.55 -2.54
CA PHE A 119 20.22 16.56 -2.21
C PHE A 119 19.65 15.15 -2.19
N MET A 120 18.53 14.93 -1.50
CA MET A 120 17.89 13.61 -1.41
C MET A 120 17.42 13.09 -2.77
N LEU A 121 16.87 13.97 -3.62
CA LEU A 121 16.45 13.60 -4.98
C LEU A 121 17.64 13.24 -5.88
N ARG A 122 18.75 13.99 -5.79
CA ARG A 122 20.01 13.66 -6.47
C ARG A 122 20.61 12.35 -5.99
N GLU A 123 20.52 12.06 -4.70
CA GLU A 123 21.01 10.79 -4.15
C GLU A 123 20.13 9.62 -4.61
N LYS A 124 18.81 9.81 -4.63
CA LYS A 124 17.86 8.84 -5.20
C LYS A 124 18.13 8.59 -6.69
N GLU A 125 18.44 9.63 -7.48
CA GLU A 125 18.84 9.52 -8.90
C GLU A 125 20.06 8.62 -9.07
N LYS A 126 21.12 8.83 -8.27
CA LYS A 126 22.33 7.98 -8.31
C LYS A 126 22.03 6.53 -7.94
N GLN A 127 21.23 6.32 -6.89
CA GLN A 127 20.83 4.98 -6.44
C GLN A 127 20.01 4.27 -7.52
N ALA A 128 19.04 4.96 -8.13
CA ALA A 128 18.23 4.42 -9.21
C ALA A 128 19.09 4.06 -10.43
N LYS A 129 20.08 4.90 -10.78
CA LYS A 129 21.03 4.60 -11.86
C LYS A 129 21.84 3.33 -11.59
N LEU A 130 22.42 3.19 -10.40
CA LEU A 130 23.16 1.98 -10.03
C LEU A 130 22.25 0.76 -10.01
N PHE A 131 21.04 0.89 -9.49
CA PHE A 131 20.07 -0.20 -9.45
C PHE A 131 19.67 -0.64 -10.86
N LEU A 132 19.41 0.29 -11.77
CA LEU A 132 19.08 -0.01 -13.17
C LEU A 132 20.20 -0.83 -13.83
N VAL A 133 21.46 -0.39 -13.67
CA VAL A 133 22.64 -1.12 -14.19
C VAL A 133 22.74 -2.53 -13.60
N LEU A 134 22.50 -2.70 -12.30
CA LEU A 134 22.50 -4.03 -11.67
C LEU A 134 21.41 -4.93 -12.24
N MET A 135 20.22 -4.39 -12.50
CA MET A 135 19.10 -5.13 -13.06
C MET A 135 19.36 -5.55 -14.52
N GLU A 136 19.96 -4.68 -15.33
CA GLU A 136 20.39 -4.99 -16.70
C GLU A 136 21.41 -6.15 -16.70
N LEU A 137 22.47 -6.06 -15.89
CA LEU A 137 23.47 -7.12 -15.75
C LEU A 137 22.89 -8.46 -15.28
N LEU A 138 21.87 -8.43 -14.41
CA LEU A 138 21.16 -9.62 -13.97
C LEU A 138 20.35 -10.27 -15.10
N ASN A 139 19.77 -9.47 -15.99
CA ASN A 139 18.99 -9.96 -17.13
C ASN A 139 19.90 -10.52 -18.23
N GLU A 140 21.08 -9.93 -18.45
CA GLU A 140 22.07 -10.44 -19.40
C GLU A 140 22.55 -11.85 -19.07
N LYS A 141 22.71 -12.20 -17.79
CA LYS A 141 23.06 -13.57 -17.35
C LYS A 141 21.96 -14.60 -17.63
N LYS A 142 20.73 -14.17 -17.92
CA LYS A 142 19.57 -15.04 -18.16
C LYS A 142 19.29 -15.23 -19.66
N THR A 143 20.04 -16.03 -20.41
CA THR A 143 19.54 -16.66 -21.68
C THR A 143 20.25 -17.98 -22.02
N PRO A 144 19.65 -18.98 -22.72
CA PRO A 144 18.28 -19.15 -23.20
C PRO A 144 17.62 -20.44 -22.63
N ARG A 145 16.81 -20.34 -21.58
CA ARG A 145 15.80 -21.35 -21.25
C ARG A 145 14.48 -20.63 -21.07
N ALA A 146 13.73 -20.56 -22.17
CA ALA A 146 12.46 -19.86 -22.33
C ALA A 146 12.50 -18.41 -21.84
N LYS A 147 12.13 -17.46 -22.71
CA LYS A 147 11.56 -16.21 -22.22
C LYS A 147 10.30 -16.60 -21.46
N SER A 148 10.40 -16.93 -20.17
CA SER A 148 9.26 -16.86 -19.27
C SER A 148 8.90 -15.39 -19.32
N LYS A 149 7.89 -15.07 -20.12
CA LYS A 149 7.26 -13.75 -20.14
C LYS A 149 6.88 -13.47 -18.70
N ALA A 150 7.75 -12.78 -17.97
CA ALA A 150 7.36 -12.14 -16.74
C ALA A 150 6.29 -11.16 -17.21
N MET A 151 5.04 -11.48 -16.91
CA MET A 151 3.94 -10.60 -17.28
C MET A 151 4.28 -9.21 -16.72
N PRO A 152 4.16 -8.15 -17.53
CA PRO A 152 4.19 -6.81 -16.99
C PRO A 152 3.06 -6.74 -15.97
N VAL A 153 3.36 -6.23 -14.78
CA VAL A 153 2.33 -5.92 -13.79
C VAL A 153 1.36 -4.97 -14.50
N SER A 154 0.14 -5.45 -14.77
CA SER A 154 -0.91 -4.67 -15.42
C SER A 154 -1.22 -3.45 -14.56
N HIS A 155 -0.67 -2.29 -14.91
CA HIS A 155 -0.86 -1.03 -14.17
C HIS A 155 -2.22 -0.38 -14.37
N THR A 156 -3.16 -1.04 -15.05
CA THR A 156 -4.57 -0.62 -15.15
C THR A 156 -5.55 -1.62 -14.55
N ALA A 157 -5.09 -2.58 -13.75
CA ALA A 157 -5.98 -3.41 -12.96
C ALA A 157 -6.22 -2.73 -11.59
N THR A 158 -7.49 -2.44 -11.29
CA THR A 158 -7.99 -2.32 -9.93
C THR A 158 -7.33 -3.40 -9.08
N GLU A 159 -6.75 -2.96 -7.96
CA GLU A 159 -5.73 -3.64 -7.18
C GLU A 159 -5.94 -5.16 -7.03
N PRO A 160 -4.97 -6.01 -7.39
CA PRO A 160 -4.79 -7.25 -6.64
C PRO A 160 -4.16 -6.86 -5.30
N ASP A 161 -4.86 -7.16 -4.20
CA ASP A 161 -4.41 -6.98 -2.81
C ASP A 161 -2.96 -7.49 -2.66
N ASN A 162 -2.01 -6.57 -2.52
CA ASN A 162 -0.56 -6.81 -2.57
C ASN A 162 -0.01 -7.46 -1.28
N ARG A 163 -0.86 -8.14 -0.50
CA ARG A 163 -0.45 -8.85 0.73
C ARG A 163 0.40 -10.08 0.45
N PHE A 164 0.32 -10.63 -0.78
CA PHE A 164 1.18 -11.71 -1.23
C PHE A 164 1.51 -11.53 -2.72
N ALA A 165 2.78 -11.28 -3.05
CA ALA A 165 3.24 -11.43 -4.43
C ALA A 165 3.25 -12.94 -4.78
N ILE A 166 2.17 -13.42 -5.40
CA ILE A 166 2.00 -14.80 -5.86
C ILE A 166 1.98 -14.78 -7.38
N THR A 167 2.86 -15.54 -8.03
CA THR A 167 2.81 -15.69 -9.49
C THR A 167 1.63 -16.59 -9.88
N GLU A 168 1.11 -16.47 -11.10
CA GLU A 168 -0.02 -17.31 -11.55
C GLU A 168 0.34 -18.80 -11.51
N ASP A 169 1.58 -19.17 -11.84
CA ASP A 169 2.07 -20.54 -11.74
C ASP A 169 2.10 -21.05 -10.28
N GLU A 170 2.49 -20.20 -9.33
CA GLU A 170 2.50 -20.54 -7.91
C GLU A 170 1.08 -20.64 -7.36
N ARG A 171 0.17 -19.77 -7.81
CA ARG A 171 -1.26 -19.82 -7.49
C ARG A 171 -1.88 -21.13 -7.99
N GLN A 172 -1.66 -21.50 -9.25
CA GLN A 172 -2.23 -22.72 -9.82
C GLN A 172 -1.67 -23.98 -9.13
N SER A 173 -0.38 -23.99 -8.81
CA SER A 173 0.24 -25.06 -8.03
C SER A 173 -0.39 -25.22 -6.63
N ILE A 174 -0.67 -24.11 -5.96
CA ILE A 174 -1.34 -24.12 -4.65
C ILE A 174 -2.80 -24.60 -4.81
N VAL A 175 -3.56 -24.08 -5.78
CA VAL A 175 -4.95 -24.50 -6.02
C VAL A 175 -5.02 -26.01 -6.31
N ASN A 176 -4.20 -26.53 -7.23
CA ASN A 176 -4.19 -27.96 -7.56
C ASN A 176 -3.83 -28.84 -6.35
N LYS A 177 -3.01 -28.33 -5.43
CA LYS A 177 -2.63 -29.05 -4.22
C LYS A 177 -3.80 -29.17 -3.23
N TYR A 178 -4.56 -28.09 -3.05
CA TYR A 178 -5.60 -28.01 -2.02
C TYR A 178 -7.00 -28.41 -2.54
N PHE A 179 -7.23 -28.33 -3.85
CA PHE A 179 -8.46 -28.68 -4.55
C PHE A 179 -8.21 -29.73 -5.65
N PRO A 180 -8.00 -31.01 -5.28
CA PRO A 180 -7.61 -32.07 -6.22
C PRO A 180 -8.69 -32.40 -7.25
N ASN A 181 -9.96 -32.17 -6.92
CA ASN A 181 -11.11 -32.41 -7.79
C ASN A 181 -11.51 -31.17 -8.63
N GLY A 182 -10.61 -30.18 -8.72
CA GLY A 182 -10.81 -28.94 -9.46
C GLY A 182 -11.23 -27.76 -8.59
N PRO A 183 -11.22 -26.53 -9.14
CA PRO A 183 -11.40 -25.27 -8.40
C PRO A 183 -12.74 -25.13 -7.64
N GLU A 184 -13.76 -25.87 -8.07
CA GLU A 184 -15.09 -25.94 -7.44
C GLU A 184 -15.28 -27.19 -6.56
N GLY A 185 -14.24 -28.03 -6.45
CA GLY A 185 -14.27 -29.26 -5.67
C GLY A 185 -14.01 -29.04 -4.18
N GLU A 186 -14.01 -30.12 -3.41
CA GLU A 186 -13.76 -30.08 -1.96
C GLU A 186 -12.32 -29.68 -1.62
N LEU A 187 -12.17 -28.93 -0.54
CA LEU A 187 -10.89 -28.55 0.05
C LEU A 187 -10.36 -29.70 0.92
N VAL A 188 -9.18 -30.23 0.60
CA VAL A 188 -8.61 -31.37 1.34
C VAL A 188 -8.14 -30.98 2.74
N GLU A 189 -7.51 -29.82 2.85
CA GLU A 189 -7.04 -29.28 4.13
C GLU A 189 -6.99 -27.75 4.07
N PHE A 190 -7.29 -27.08 5.19
CA PHE A 190 -7.08 -25.64 5.27
C PHE A 190 -5.59 -25.33 5.59
N PRO A 191 -4.87 -24.57 4.74
CA PRO A 191 -3.44 -24.37 4.90
C PRO A 191 -3.07 -23.55 6.13
N ARG A 192 -1.94 -23.87 6.76
CA ARG A 192 -1.41 -23.12 7.92
C ARG A 192 -0.73 -21.79 7.56
N LYS A 193 -0.10 -21.71 6.38
CA LYS A 193 0.65 -20.52 5.93
C LYS A 193 -0.26 -19.49 5.28
N ASP A 194 -0.15 -18.23 5.66
CA ASP A 194 -1.09 -17.18 5.21
C ASP A 194 -1.08 -16.94 3.70
N LYS A 195 0.09 -17.06 3.04
CA LYS A 195 0.18 -17.01 1.57
C LYS A 195 -0.71 -18.05 0.89
N ARG A 196 -0.80 -19.24 1.46
CA ARG A 196 -1.64 -20.33 0.93
C ARG A 196 -3.10 -20.16 1.35
N LYS A 197 -3.37 -19.67 2.57
CA LYS A 197 -4.73 -19.31 3.02
C LYS A 197 -5.33 -18.28 2.07
N PHE A 198 -4.59 -17.24 1.71
CA PHE A 198 -5.05 -16.22 0.79
C PHE A 198 -5.48 -16.81 -0.57
N VAL A 199 -4.68 -17.71 -1.16
CA VAL A 199 -5.04 -18.38 -2.42
C VAL A 199 -6.30 -19.24 -2.26
N VAL A 200 -6.38 -20.01 -1.17
CA VAL A 200 -7.55 -20.87 -0.90
C VAL A 200 -8.81 -20.04 -0.67
N LEU A 201 -8.74 -18.97 0.13
CA LEU A 201 -9.86 -18.06 0.41
C LEU A 201 -10.28 -17.29 -0.85
N THR A 202 -9.33 -16.85 -1.68
CA THR A 202 -9.60 -16.24 -2.99
C THR A 202 -10.33 -17.22 -3.92
N GLN A 203 -10.07 -18.52 -3.79
CA GLN A 203 -10.78 -19.53 -4.56
C GLN A 203 -12.19 -19.76 -4.01
N LEU A 204 -12.34 -19.87 -2.69
CA LEU A 204 -13.62 -20.10 -2.01
C LEU A 204 -14.61 -18.94 -2.18
N ILE A 205 -14.14 -17.70 -2.17
CA ILE A 205 -15.03 -16.53 -2.31
C ILE A 205 -15.74 -16.48 -3.67
N ASN A 206 -15.21 -17.14 -4.71
CA ASN A 206 -15.87 -17.22 -6.03
C ASN A 206 -17.18 -18.01 -6.01
N ARG A 207 -17.44 -18.79 -4.95
CA ARG A 207 -18.73 -19.48 -4.75
C ARG A 207 -19.85 -18.56 -4.28
N PHE A 208 -19.50 -17.33 -3.88
CA PHE A 208 -20.47 -16.33 -3.44
C PHE A 208 -20.79 -15.37 -4.58
N GLU A 209 -22.06 -15.20 -4.87
CA GLU A 209 -22.56 -14.15 -5.76
C GLU A 209 -22.26 -12.77 -5.17
N ARG A 210 -21.74 -11.87 -6.02
CA ARG A 210 -21.49 -10.48 -5.67
C ARG A 210 -22.80 -9.71 -5.54
N LYS A 211 -22.82 -8.69 -4.66
CA LYS A 211 -23.98 -7.81 -4.39
C LYS A 211 -25.20 -8.50 -3.77
N LYS A 212 -25.08 -9.77 -3.39
CA LYS A 212 -26.07 -10.51 -2.62
C LYS A 212 -25.75 -10.43 -1.12
N ARG A 213 -26.81 -10.32 -0.31
CA ARG A 213 -26.74 -10.43 1.15
C ARG A 213 -27.07 -11.87 1.52
N TYR A 214 -26.29 -12.43 2.43
CA TYR A 214 -26.45 -13.79 2.93
C TYR A 214 -26.69 -13.75 4.42
N SER A 215 -27.58 -14.60 4.92
CA SER A 215 -27.64 -14.96 6.33
C SER A 215 -26.45 -15.84 6.72
N GLU A 216 -26.14 -15.91 8.02
CA GLU A 216 -25.12 -16.83 8.55
C GLU A 216 -25.35 -18.27 8.06
N LYS A 217 -26.62 -18.71 8.02
CA LYS A 217 -26.97 -20.07 7.59
C LYS A 217 -26.60 -20.32 6.14
N GLU A 218 -26.92 -19.38 5.24
CA GLU A 218 -26.57 -19.49 3.82
C GLU A 218 -25.06 -19.46 3.60
N VAL A 219 -24.33 -18.63 4.37
CA VAL A 219 -22.85 -18.63 4.31
C VAL A 219 -22.28 -19.97 4.73
N ASN A 220 -22.80 -20.54 5.82
CA ASN A 220 -22.34 -21.84 6.32
C ASN A 220 -22.62 -22.95 5.30
N GLU A 221 -23.82 -23.00 4.71
CA GLU A 221 -24.19 -23.99 3.68
C GLU A 221 -23.28 -23.90 2.44
N ILE A 222 -22.96 -22.68 1.98
CA ILE A 222 -22.06 -22.48 0.83
C ILE A 222 -20.64 -22.96 1.16
N ILE A 223 -20.14 -22.69 2.36
CA ILE A 223 -18.79 -23.11 2.77
C ILE A 223 -18.73 -24.62 3.01
N GLU A 224 -19.78 -25.21 3.59
CA GLU A 224 -19.89 -26.64 3.88
C GLU A 224 -19.83 -27.48 2.60
N SER A 225 -20.24 -26.93 1.45
CA SER A 225 -20.00 -27.53 0.13
C SER A 225 -18.51 -27.68 -0.25
N ALA A 226 -17.62 -27.02 0.48
CA ALA A 226 -16.18 -26.99 0.22
C ALA A 226 -15.37 -27.58 1.38
N TYR A 227 -15.75 -27.32 2.63
CA TYR A 227 -14.98 -27.69 3.82
C TYR A 227 -15.86 -27.71 5.06
N ASP A 228 -15.76 -28.78 5.86
CA ASP A 228 -16.62 -29.03 7.03
C ASP A 228 -16.48 -27.96 8.13
N ASP A 229 -15.28 -27.40 8.33
CA ASP A 229 -15.05 -26.33 9.30
C ASP A 229 -15.39 -24.96 8.70
N PHE A 230 -16.68 -24.77 8.45
CA PHE A 230 -17.22 -23.55 7.86
C PHE A 230 -17.07 -22.32 8.77
N VAL A 231 -16.98 -22.52 10.09
CA VAL A 231 -16.78 -21.45 11.07
C VAL A 231 -15.40 -20.83 10.89
N THR A 232 -14.36 -21.66 10.76
CA THR A 232 -12.99 -21.19 10.53
C THR A 232 -12.85 -20.46 9.20
N ILE A 233 -13.41 -21.00 8.11
CA ILE A 233 -13.37 -20.34 6.80
C ILE A 233 -14.14 -19.02 6.83
N ARG A 234 -15.34 -18.98 7.42
CA ARG A 234 -16.14 -17.76 7.54
C ARG A 234 -15.39 -16.66 8.30
N ARG A 235 -14.73 -17.02 9.41
CA ARG A 235 -13.88 -16.09 10.16
C ARG A 235 -12.74 -15.55 9.29
N TYR A 236 -12.02 -16.43 8.60
CA TYR A 236 -10.90 -16.01 7.75
C TYR A 236 -11.31 -15.23 6.50
N LEU A 237 -12.49 -15.48 5.93
CA LEU A 237 -13.04 -14.65 4.84
C LEU A 237 -13.28 -13.20 5.31
N ILE A 238 -13.66 -13.01 6.58
CA ILE A 238 -13.79 -11.68 7.18
C ILE A 238 -12.42 -11.09 7.53
N ASP A 239 -11.58 -11.85 8.23
CA ASP A 239 -10.26 -11.38 8.70
C ASP A 239 -9.36 -10.94 7.54
N PHE A 240 -9.43 -11.63 6.39
CA PHE A 240 -8.67 -11.29 5.19
C PHE A 240 -9.37 -10.22 4.32
N GLY A 241 -10.59 -9.82 4.66
CA GLY A 241 -11.33 -8.74 4.00
C GLY A 241 -12.03 -9.15 2.71
N PHE A 242 -12.28 -10.44 2.49
CA PHE A 242 -13.07 -10.94 1.35
C PHE A 242 -14.58 -10.79 1.57
N MET A 243 -15.03 -10.74 2.83
CA MET A 243 -16.43 -10.67 3.22
C MET A 243 -16.58 -9.72 4.42
N ASP A 244 -17.64 -8.90 4.42
CA ASP A 244 -18.05 -8.12 5.60
C ASP A 244 -19.34 -8.72 6.20
N ARG A 245 -19.63 -8.36 7.45
CA ARG A 245 -20.85 -8.77 8.15
C ARG A 245 -21.39 -7.65 9.04
N LEU A 246 -22.67 -7.75 9.42
CA LEU A 246 -23.21 -6.97 10.53
C LEU A 246 -22.70 -7.51 11.88
N ASP A 247 -22.60 -6.64 12.88
CA ASP A 247 -22.10 -6.99 14.22
C ASP A 247 -22.94 -8.07 14.92
N ASP A 248 -24.24 -8.12 14.59
CA ASP A 248 -25.18 -9.12 15.08
C ASP A 248 -25.13 -10.45 14.29
N GLY A 249 -24.31 -10.54 13.24
CA GLY A 249 -24.18 -11.73 12.40
C GLY A 249 -25.42 -12.01 11.53
N SER A 250 -26.37 -11.10 11.44
CA SER A 250 -27.61 -11.31 10.68
C SER A 250 -27.39 -11.30 9.17
N GLU A 251 -26.41 -10.53 8.69
CA GLU A 251 -26.07 -10.41 7.28
C GLU A 251 -24.56 -10.46 7.01
N TYR A 252 -24.24 -11.06 5.87
CA TYR A 252 -22.90 -11.22 5.29
C TYR A 252 -22.93 -10.81 3.82
N TRP A 253 -21.85 -10.21 3.31
CA TRP A 253 -21.71 -9.88 1.89
C TRP A 253 -20.26 -9.86 1.44
N VAL A 254 -20.03 -10.24 0.18
CA VAL A 254 -18.70 -10.14 -0.44
C VAL A 254 -18.29 -8.68 -0.52
N LYS A 255 -17.09 -8.38 0.00
CA LYS A 255 -16.52 -7.03 -0.05
C LYS A 255 -15.98 -6.76 -1.45
N GLU A 256 -16.40 -5.65 -2.06
CA GLU A 256 -15.82 -5.27 -3.35
C GLU A 256 -14.38 -4.76 -3.13
N PRO A 257 -13.41 -5.16 -3.97
CA PRO A 257 -12.11 -4.51 -3.97
C PRO A 257 -12.31 -3.06 -4.37
N ASP A 258 -11.93 -2.11 -3.51
CA ASP A 258 -12.27 -0.68 -3.59
C ASP A 258 -12.24 -0.14 -5.02
N GLY A 259 -13.43 -0.08 -5.62
CA GLY A 259 -13.75 0.57 -6.87
C GLY A 259 -14.73 1.68 -6.55
N GLU A 260 -14.20 2.89 -6.43
CA GLU A 260 -14.97 4.11 -6.30
C GLU A 260 -16.11 4.14 -7.33
N GLN A 261 -17.36 4.37 -6.89
CA GLN A 261 -18.46 4.91 -7.72
C GLN A 261 -19.75 5.15 -6.90
N PRO A 262 -20.63 6.07 -7.34
CA PRO A 262 -20.44 7.48 -7.59
C PRO A 262 -21.18 8.34 -6.55
N LYS A 263 -20.72 9.58 -6.34
CA LYS A 263 -21.50 10.62 -5.68
C LYS A 263 -22.78 10.88 -6.50
N GLN A 264 -23.94 10.45 -6.01
CA GLN A 264 -25.20 11.11 -6.34
C GLN A 264 -25.78 11.74 -5.07
N ALA A 265 -25.83 13.06 -5.11
CA ALA A 265 -26.41 13.90 -4.09
C ALA A 265 -27.94 13.87 -4.21
N VAL A 266 -28.63 13.54 -3.11
CA VAL A 266 -29.93 14.14 -2.81
C VAL A 266 -29.98 14.46 -1.32
N GLY A 267 -30.08 15.76 -1.02
CA GLY A 267 -30.90 16.31 0.06
C GLY A 267 -30.62 15.89 1.51
N ARG A 268 -29.87 16.74 2.21
CA ARG A 268 -29.74 16.90 3.68
C ARG A 268 -31.10 16.76 4.44
N PRO A 269 -31.08 16.46 5.76
CA PRO A 269 -30.92 17.57 6.70
C PRO A 269 -30.00 17.31 7.90
N ARG A 270 -29.45 18.42 8.38
CA ARG A 270 -28.76 18.57 9.67
C ARG A 270 -29.68 18.12 10.81
N GLY A 271 -29.14 17.27 11.68
CA GLY A 271 -29.42 17.21 13.11
C GLY A 271 -30.73 16.54 13.54
N LYS A 272 -30.60 15.40 14.22
CA LYS A 272 -31.07 15.22 15.61
C LYS A 272 -30.44 13.98 16.22
N ALA A 273 -30.18 14.08 17.52
CA ALA A 273 -29.40 13.20 18.36
C ALA A 273 -30.05 11.83 18.65
N LYS A 274 -29.21 10.79 18.75
CA LYS A 274 -29.21 9.63 19.69
C LYS A 274 -28.37 8.51 19.04
N GLU A 275 -27.38 7.87 19.66
CA GLU A 275 -27.07 7.68 21.07
C GLU A 275 -25.59 7.96 21.39
N LYS A 276 -25.40 8.66 22.51
CA LYS A 276 -24.13 8.93 23.17
C LYS A 276 -23.82 7.78 24.12
N ALA A 277 -22.92 6.90 23.72
CA ALA A 277 -22.05 6.14 24.61
C ALA A 277 -20.92 5.56 23.75
N ASP A 278 -19.67 5.89 24.09
CA ASP A 278 -18.41 5.39 23.51
C ASP A 278 -18.13 5.86 22.06
N THR A 279 -17.23 6.80 21.74
CA THR A 279 -15.98 7.21 22.37
C THR A 279 -15.51 8.54 21.73
N GLU A 280 -15.54 9.64 22.49
CA GLU A 280 -14.76 10.86 22.19
C GLU A 280 -13.23 10.65 22.40
N ALA A 281 -12.81 9.40 22.64
CA ALA A 281 -11.43 8.99 22.90
C ALA A 281 -10.63 8.54 21.66
N GLY A 282 -11.26 8.44 20.48
CA GLY A 282 -10.71 7.74 19.31
C GLY A 282 -9.45 8.34 18.64
N ALA A 283 -9.03 9.55 19.00
CA ALA A 283 -7.88 10.23 18.37
C ALA A 283 -6.94 10.90 19.39
N GLN A 284 -6.91 10.43 20.63
CA GLN A 284 -5.99 10.95 21.63
C GLN A 284 -4.57 10.39 21.42
N ALA A 285 -3.59 11.25 21.67
CA ALA A 285 -2.17 10.91 21.66
C ALA A 285 -1.68 10.80 23.10
N GLY A 286 -0.64 10.02 23.36
CA GLY A 286 -0.14 9.86 24.72
C GLY A 286 0.57 8.53 24.94
N VAL A 287 0.57 8.07 26.18
CA VAL A 287 1.20 6.82 26.63
C VAL A 287 0.13 5.87 27.11
N PHE A 288 0.22 4.60 26.73
CA PHE A 288 -0.66 3.53 27.19
C PHE A 288 0.14 2.36 27.75
N ARG A 289 -0.55 1.48 28.46
CA ARG A 289 -0.05 0.16 28.81
C ARG A 289 -1.01 -0.94 28.36
N LEU A 290 -0.45 -2.09 27.98
CA LEU A 290 -1.16 -3.34 27.80
C LEU A 290 -0.74 -4.29 28.93
N ILE A 291 -1.64 -4.57 29.87
CA ILE A 291 -1.38 -5.47 31.01
C ILE A 291 -1.95 -6.86 30.70
N ASN A 292 -1.17 -7.89 31.00
CA ASN A 292 -1.67 -9.24 31.16
C ASN A 292 -2.08 -9.48 32.62
N ARG A 293 -3.38 -9.63 32.88
CA ARG A 293 -3.94 -9.85 34.22
C ARG A 293 -3.59 -11.23 34.80
N ALA A 294 -3.21 -12.21 33.96
CA ALA A 294 -2.86 -13.55 34.42
C ALA A 294 -1.49 -13.62 35.10
N ASN A 295 -0.51 -12.83 34.64
CA ASN A 295 0.85 -12.85 35.17
C ASN A 295 1.39 -11.47 35.62
N GLY A 296 0.61 -10.41 35.43
CA GLY A 296 0.97 -9.04 35.83
C GLY A 296 2.01 -8.36 34.94
N LYS A 297 2.46 -9.00 33.85
CA LYS A 297 3.38 -8.38 32.90
C LYS A 297 2.68 -7.28 32.10
N MET A 298 3.44 -6.26 31.74
CA MET A 298 2.89 -5.12 30.99
C MET A 298 3.80 -4.65 29.85
N LEU A 299 3.20 -4.14 28.78
CA LEU A 299 3.87 -3.42 27.71
C LEU A 299 3.51 -1.94 27.86
N VAL A 300 4.47 -1.03 27.80
CA VAL A 300 4.25 0.43 27.82
C VAL A 300 4.78 1.04 26.52
N GLU A 301 3.96 1.81 25.81
CA GLU A 301 4.34 2.49 24.57
C GLU A 301 3.66 3.87 24.45
N SER A 302 4.28 4.79 23.69
CA SER A 302 3.63 6.02 23.26
C SER A 302 3.05 5.92 21.84
N THR A 303 1.98 6.67 21.59
CA THR A 303 1.34 6.72 20.27
C THR A 303 0.74 8.09 19.96
N ALA A 304 0.69 8.41 18.67
CA ALA A 304 -0.03 9.56 18.14
C ALA A 304 -1.55 9.32 18.03
N ASN A 305 -1.99 8.06 18.10
CA ASN A 305 -3.39 7.63 18.02
C ASN A 305 -3.61 6.37 18.87
N MET A 306 -4.32 6.50 19.99
CA MET A 306 -4.62 5.40 20.92
C MET A 306 -5.44 4.28 20.29
N HIS A 307 -6.49 4.63 19.55
CA HIS A 307 -7.35 3.64 18.90
C HIS A 307 -6.56 2.84 17.84
N GLY A 308 -5.75 3.54 17.05
CA GLY A 308 -4.87 2.91 16.06
C GLY A 308 -3.80 2.01 16.70
N ALA A 309 -3.25 2.40 17.85
CA ALA A 309 -2.27 1.58 18.56
C ALA A 309 -2.88 0.29 19.12
N TRP A 310 -4.06 0.36 19.71
CA TRP A 310 -4.77 -0.83 20.18
C TRP A 310 -5.07 -1.79 19.04
N ASN A 311 -5.64 -1.29 17.94
CA ASN A 311 -5.96 -2.13 16.78
C ASN A 311 -4.70 -2.79 16.19
N ARG A 312 -3.58 -2.05 16.10
CA ARG A 312 -2.29 -2.60 15.64
C ARG A 312 -1.79 -3.73 16.56
N LEU A 313 -1.83 -3.53 17.88
CA LEU A 313 -1.37 -4.54 18.84
C LEU A 313 -2.28 -5.77 18.85
N ARG A 314 -3.59 -5.56 18.97
CA ARG A 314 -4.60 -6.63 18.96
C ARG A 314 -4.49 -7.46 17.69
N PHE A 315 -4.44 -6.81 16.52
CA PHE A 315 -4.28 -7.50 15.25
C PHE A 315 -2.94 -8.25 15.19
N GLY A 316 -1.84 -7.59 15.52
CA GLY A 316 -0.51 -8.21 15.52
C GLY A 316 -0.43 -9.45 16.41
N LEU A 317 -1.11 -9.42 17.56
CA LEU A 317 -1.17 -10.54 18.51
C LEU A 317 -2.12 -11.65 18.05
N GLN A 318 -3.26 -11.32 17.44
CA GLN A 318 -4.16 -12.31 16.84
C GLN A 318 -3.52 -13.03 15.66
N THR A 319 -2.70 -12.33 14.86
CA THR A 319 -2.10 -12.88 13.64
C THR A 319 -0.67 -13.42 13.83
N GLY A 320 -0.05 -13.23 15.00
CA GLY A 320 1.33 -13.67 15.23
C GLY A 320 2.40 -12.80 14.56
N LEU A 321 2.05 -11.57 14.14
CA LEU A 321 2.93 -10.67 13.38
C LEU A 321 3.59 -9.60 14.25
N LEU A 322 3.29 -9.56 15.56
CA LEU A 322 3.94 -8.64 16.48
C LEU A 322 5.36 -9.14 16.81
N ASP A 323 6.35 -8.27 16.63
CA ASP A 323 7.76 -8.52 17.00
C ASP A 323 7.96 -8.40 18.51
N ASN A 324 7.27 -9.25 19.27
CA ASN A 324 7.43 -9.42 20.71
C ASN A 324 7.12 -10.88 21.07
N PRO A 325 8.11 -11.79 21.01
CA PRO A 325 7.89 -13.22 21.21
C PRO A 325 7.31 -13.58 22.58
N GLU A 326 7.63 -12.82 23.62
CA GLU A 326 7.10 -13.07 24.98
C GLU A 326 5.63 -12.69 25.07
N LEU A 327 5.27 -11.49 24.63
CA LEU A 327 3.88 -11.03 24.60
C LEU A 327 3.01 -11.92 23.70
N GLN A 328 3.55 -12.38 22.56
CA GLN A 328 2.84 -13.28 21.66
C GLN A 328 2.60 -14.67 22.28
N ARG A 329 3.56 -15.21 23.03
CA ARG A 329 3.39 -16.48 23.75
C ARG A 329 2.31 -16.35 24.81
N ASP A 330 2.40 -15.32 25.64
CA ASP A 330 1.43 -15.06 26.71
C ASP A 330 0.02 -14.81 26.13
N TRP A 331 -0.08 -14.10 25.00
CA TRP A 331 -1.36 -13.91 24.30
C TRP A 331 -1.99 -15.22 23.84
N ASN A 332 -1.17 -16.12 23.28
CA ASN A 332 -1.64 -17.43 22.84
C ASN A 332 -2.00 -18.36 24.02
N GLU A 333 -1.33 -18.21 25.16
CA GLU A 333 -1.53 -19.04 26.35
C GLU A 333 -2.76 -18.60 27.17
N TYR A 334 -2.86 -17.30 27.48
CA TYR A 334 -3.88 -16.76 28.37
C TYR A 334 -5.13 -16.25 27.65
N GLY A 335 -5.02 -15.96 26.35
CA GLY A 335 -6.09 -15.42 25.52
C GLY A 335 -6.34 -13.92 25.73
N GLU A 336 -6.93 -13.29 24.70
CA GLU A 336 -7.20 -11.85 24.62
C GLU A 336 -7.90 -11.26 25.85
N GLN A 337 -8.83 -12.01 26.45
CA GLN A 337 -9.61 -11.60 27.62
C GLN A 337 -8.75 -11.32 28.87
N GLN A 338 -7.51 -11.82 28.92
CA GLN A 338 -6.57 -11.55 30.01
C GLN A 338 -5.75 -10.28 29.77
N PHE A 339 -5.90 -9.64 28.60
CA PHE A 339 -5.16 -8.44 28.24
C PHE A 339 -6.04 -7.20 28.31
N GLU A 340 -5.54 -6.16 28.97
CA GLU A 340 -6.25 -4.90 29.14
C GLU A 340 -5.40 -3.73 28.66
N PHE A 341 -6.01 -2.92 27.80
CA PHE A 341 -5.43 -1.69 27.29
C PHE A 341 -5.85 -0.51 28.17
N GLU A 342 -4.87 0.15 28.79
CA GLU A 342 -5.12 1.29 29.67
C GLU A 342 -4.32 2.52 29.23
N VAL A 343 -4.96 3.68 29.21
CA VAL A 343 -4.30 4.96 28.92
C VAL A 343 -3.64 5.49 30.20
N LEU A 344 -2.32 5.73 30.16
CA LEU A 344 -1.56 6.25 31.28
C LEU A 344 -1.52 7.78 31.26
N ASP A 345 -1.22 8.35 30.10
CA ASP A 345 -1.12 9.79 29.92
C ASP A 345 -1.75 10.21 28.59
N VAL A 346 -2.42 11.35 28.60
CA VAL A 346 -2.95 11.99 27.38
C VAL A 346 -2.12 13.24 27.10
N TRP A 347 -1.51 13.27 25.91
CA TRP A 347 -0.82 14.44 25.41
C TRP A 347 -1.82 15.51 24.99
N LYS A 348 -1.59 16.75 25.45
CA LYS A 348 -2.39 17.92 25.10
C LYS A 348 -1.50 18.95 24.40
N PRO A 349 -1.89 19.48 23.24
CA PRO A 349 -1.15 20.56 22.59
C PRO A 349 -1.22 21.83 23.44
N GLU A 350 -0.17 22.63 23.43
CA GLU A 350 -0.22 24.02 23.88
C GLU A 350 -1.09 24.84 22.92
N GLU A 351 -1.77 25.88 23.41
CA GLU A 351 -2.64 26.72 22.57
C GLU A 351 -1.87 27.28 21.37
N GLY A 352 -2.32 26.94 20.15
CA GLY A 352 -1.69 27.38 18.90
C GLY A 352 -0.55 26.50 18.37
N ALA A 353 -0.20 25.40 19.04
CA ALA A 353 0.85 24.49 18.59
C ALA A 353 0.40 23.57 17.44
N GLU A 354 1.24 23.42 16.41
CA GLU A 354 1.01 22.47 15.32
C GLU A 354 1.06 21.01 15.81
N THR A 355 0.04 20.22 15.48
CA THR A 355 -0.14 18.86 16.04
C THR A 355 0.68 17.77 15.35
N ASN A 356 1.47 18.07 14.31
CA ASN A 356 2.26 17.09 13.57
C ASN A 356 3.76 17.46 13.48
N THR A 357 4.31 17.92 14.59
CA THR A 357 5.69 18.40 14.70
C THR A 357 6.65 17.34 15.23
N LYS A 358 7.95 17.52 14.96
CA LYS A 358 9.04 16.77 15.59
C LYS A 358 8.98 16.89 17.12
N GLU A 359 8.54 18.04 17.62
CA GLU A 359 8.35 18.34 19.05
C GLU A 359 7.32 17.41 19.70
N ARG A 360 6.16 17.21 19.08
CA ARG A 360 5.16 16.25 19.58
C ARG A 360 5.74 14.84 19.74
N ARG A 361 6.56 14.37 18.79
CA ARG A 361 7.20 13.05 18.88
C ARG A 361 8.20 12.97 20.03
N LEU A 362 8.96 14.04 20.26
CA LEU A 362 9.90 14.12 21.39
C LEU A 362 9.16 14.14 22.72
N GLN A 363 8.07 14.90 22.84
CA GLN A 363 7.23 14.94 24.04
C GLN A 363 6.59 13.58 24.34
N LEU A 364 6.03 12.90 23.34
CA LEU A 364 5.48 11.54 23.52
C LEU A 364 6.55 10.54 23.97
N LYS A 365 7.76 10.63 23.41
CA LYS A 365 8.89 9.77 23.82
C LYS A 365 9.39 10.09 25.23
N GLU A 366 9.33 11.34 25.65
CA GLU A 366 9.68 11.73 27.01
C GLU A 366 8.64 11.24 28.02
N MET A 367 7.35 11.36 27.69
CA MET A 367 6.26 10.79 28.51
C MET A 367 6.40 9.26 28.64
N GLU A 368 6.72 8.57 27.54
CA GLU A 368 7.02 7.13 27.53
C GLU A 368 8.19 6.80 28.46
N ARG A 369 9.29 7.57 28.38
CA ARG A 369 10.48 7.39 29.22
C ARG A 369 10.15 7.50 30.71
N LEU A 370 9.38 8.51 31.10
CA LEU A 370 8.97 8.71 32.50
C LEU A 370 8.13 7.53 33.01
N ARG A 371 7.19 7.02 32.21
CA ARG A 371 6.39 5.85 32.58
C ARG A 371 7.18 4.56 32.61
N LEU A 372 8.14 4.38 31.70
CA LEU A 372 9.08 3.26 31.73
C LEU A 372 9.96 3.29 32.98
N GLU A 373 10.38 4.48 33.44
CA GLU A 373 11.16 4.65 34.68
C GLU A 373 10.34 4.35 35.94
N GLU A 374 9.08 4.76 35.97
CA GLU A 374 8.17 4.52 37.09
C GLU A 374 7.73 3.04 37.18
N LEU A 375 7.28 2.46 36.06
CA LEU A 375 6.64 1.15 36.04
C LEU A 375 7.64 -0.01 35.91
N GLN A 376 8.85 0.25 35.42
CA GLN A 376 9.91 -0.74 35.17
C GLN A 376 9.39 -2.03 34.51
N PRO A 377 8.72 -1.95 33.33
CA PRO A 377 8.05 -3.09 32.69
C PRO A 377 9.04 -4.00 31.94
N TYR A 378 10.09 -4.44 32.63
CA TYR A 378 11.20 -5.24 32.09
C TYR A 378 11.28 -6.60 32.78
N GLY A 379 11.80 -7.60 32.06
CA GLY A 379 12.04 -8.95 32.60
C GLY A 379 10.75 -9.60 33.12
N GLU A 380 10.75 -10.04 34.39
CA GLU A 380 9.59 -10.68 35.01
C GLU A 380 8.35 -9.77 35.12
N ARG A 381 8.52 -8.44 34.98
CA ARG A 381 7.45 -7.45 35.17
C ARG A 381 6.89 -6.88 33.87
N GLY A 382 7.45 -7.19 32.70
CA GLY A 382 6.89 -6.66 31.47
C GLY A 382 7.55 -7.08 30.17
N TYR A 383 6.91 -6.64 29.09
CA TYR A 383 7.21 -7.01 27.72
C TYR A 383 8.12 -5.99 27.00
N ASN A 384 8.51 -4.92 27.69
CA ASN A 384 9.49 -3.98 27.15
C ASN A 384 10.89 -4.56 27.29
N SER A 385 11.74 -4.31 26.30
CA SER A 385 13.17 -4.57 26.43
C SER A 385 13.83 -3.42 27.19
N PRO A 386 14.68 -3.67 28.20
CA PRO A 386 15.49 -2.62 28.80
C PRO A 386 16.34 -2.01 27.69
N ALA A 387 16.33 -0.68 27.57
CA ALA A 387 17.08 0.01 26.52
C ALA A 387 18.53 -0.50 26.51
N SER A 388 18.91 -1.23 25.46
CA SER A 388 20.31 -1.59 25.26
C SER A 388 21.08 -0.28 25.19
N LYS A 389 21.99 -0.05 26.13
CA LYS A 389 22.92 1.09 26.05
C LYS A 389 23.58 1.07 24.66
N GLY A 390 23.21 2.03 23.81
CA GLY A 390 23.86 2.32 22.55
C GLY A 390 23.28 1.62 21.32
N LYS A 391 22.52 2.38 20.54
CA LYS A 391 22.75 2.62 19.10
C LYS A 391 21.76 3.69 18.61
N PHE A 392 22.07 4.94 18.94
CA PHE A 392 21.74 6.02 18.01
C PHE A 392 22.66 5.83 16.80
N ARG A 393 22.10 5.55 15.64
CA ARG A 393 22.72 5.78 14.34
C ARG A 393 21.70 6.40 13.41
#